data_AF-A0A645FI89-F1
#
_entry.id   AF-A0A645FI89-F1
#
_cell.length_a   1.000
_cell.length_b   1.000
_cell.length_c   1.000
_cell.angle_alpha   90.00
_cell.angle_beta   90.00
_cell.angle_gamma   90.00
#
_symmetry.space_group_name_H-M   'P 1'
#
loop_
_entity.id
_entity.type
_entity.pdbx_description
1 polymer ?
#
loop_
_entity_poly.entity_id
_entity_poly.type
_entity_poly.pdbx_seq_one_letter_code
_entity_poly.pdbx_strand_id
1 'polypeptide(L)'
;MVERHLAADFKPVKLLGQFHGAYAAAPYYPLTRALLERIVQADAPNLFAFILNSIEAICGHLGIRSRIVTSSALDIDHRQKGQDKVLALCEATGATCYINAIGGTALYDHASFAARGLQLQFLKSRPIEYPQFGAPFVPWLSIIDVLMFNPVERVQAHLLHHYDLV
;
A
#
# COMPACT_ATOMS: atom_id res chain seq x y z
N MET A 1 16.50 -13.04 -11.75
CA MET A 1 15.41 -12.62 -10.84
C MET A 1 15.86 -12.98 -9.42
N VAL A 2 15.79 -12.09 -8.44
CA VAL A 2 16.17 -12.43 -7.05
C VAL A 2 14.99 -13.13 -6.41
N GLU A 3 15.10 -14.42 -6.12
CA GLU A 3 14.07 -15.16 -5.38
C GLU A 3 14.11 -14.71 -3.92
N ARG A 4 13.12 -13.90 -3.53
CA ARG A 4 12.90 -13.52 -2.14
C ARG A 4 11.78 -14.37 -1.58
N HIS A 5 12.12 -15.20 -0.62
CA HIS A 5 11.16 -16.00 0.13
C HIS A 5 10.78 -15.29 1.41
N LEU A 6 9.63 -15.68 1.97
CA LEU A 6 9.37 -15.41 3.37
C LEU A 6 10.50 -16.06 4.20
N ALA A 7 10.83 -15.44 5.34
CA ALA A 7 11.84 -16.01 6.22
C ALA A 7 11.45 -17.44 6.62
N ALA A 8 12.41 -18.36 6.66
CA ALA A 8 12.12 -19.76 6.97
C ALA A 8 11.48 -19.95 8.36
N ASP A 9 11.70 -18.98 9.26
CA ASP A 9 11.13 -18.92 10.59
C ASP A 9 9.89 -17.99 10.69
N PHE A 10 9.34 -17.54 9.56
CA PHE A 10 8.09 -16.79 9.54
C PHE A 10 6.98 -17.65 10.12
N LYS A 11 6.35 -17.14 11.18
CA LYS A 11 5.27 -17.83 11.91
C LYS A 11 3.98 -17.03 11.76
N PRO A 12 3.11 -17.36 10.79
CA PRO A 12 1.82 -16.70 10.58
C PRO A 12 1.01 -16.52 11.87
N VAL A 13 0.91 -17.59 12.67
CA VAL A 13 0.20 -17.60 13.95
C VAL A 13 0.81 -16.62 14.96
N LYS A 14 2.14 -16.45 14.98
CA LYS A 14 2.81 -15.52 15.88
C LYS A 14 2.49 -14.07 15.52
N LEU A 15 2.57 -13.72 14.23
CA LEU A 15 2.22 -12.38 13.74
C LEU A 15 0.75 -12.05 14.05
N LEU A 16 -0.13 -13.01 13.78
CA LEU A 16 -1.54 -12.94 14.13
C LEU A 16 -1.77 -12.75 15.64
N GLY A 17 -0.98 -13.40 16.49
CA GLY A 17 -1.02 -13.19 17.95
C GLY A 17 -0.59 -11.78 18.37
N GLN A 18 0.36 -11.16 17.67
CA GLN A 18 0.75 -9.76 17.92
C GLN A 18 -0.39 -8.80 17.58
N PHE A 19 -1.08 -9.01 16.46
CA PHE A 19 -2.27 -8.21 16.12
C PHE A 19 -3.38 -8.38 17.14
N HIS A 20 -3.59 -9.60 17.65
CA HIS A 20 -4.55 -9.84 18.72
C HIS A 20 -4.18 -9.06 19.99
N GLY A 21 -2.92 -9.18 20.46
CA GLY A 21 -2.47 -8.46 21.65
C GLY A 21 -2.58 -6.94 21.55
N ALA A 22 -2.41 -6.37 20.34
CA ALA A 22 -2.50 -4.94 20.12
C ALA A 22 -3.95 -4.43 19.96
N TYR A 23 -4.83 -5.22 19.32
CA TYR A 23 -6.12 -4.72 18.81
C TYR A 23 -7.34 -5.51 19.27
N ALA A 24 -7.23 -6.50 20.17
CA ALA A 24 -8.38 -7.32 20.57
C ALA A 24 -9.59 -6.53 21.06
N ALA A 25 -9.38 -5.35 21.66
CA ALA A 25 -10.44 -4.46 22.14
C ALA A 25 -10.92 -3.42 21.11
N ALA A 26 -10.37 -3.43 19.88
CA ALA A 26 -10.71 -2.44 18.86
C ALA A 26 -12.12 -2.70 18.29
N PRO A 27 -12.93 -1.66 17.99
CA PRO A 27 -14.33 -1.83 17.60
C PRO A 27 -14.56 -2.69 16.35
N TYR A 28 -13.63 -2.63 15.38
CA TYR A 28 -13.72 -3.36 14.12
C TYR A 28 -12.77 -4.57 14.08
N TYR A 29 -12.26 -5.00 15.24
CA TYR A 29 -11.33 -6.12 15.34
C TYR A 29 -11.83 -7.39 14.63
N PRO A 30 -13.07 -7.90 14.83
CA PRO A 30 -13.48 -9.15 14.21
C PRO A 30 -13.41 -9.13 12.68
N LEU A 31 -13.83 -8.02 12.06
CA LEU A 31 -13.83 -7.86 10.61
C LEU A 31 -12.40 -7.76 10.06
N THR A 32 -11.59 -6.88 10.65
CA THR A 32 -10.20 -6.65 10.23
C THR A 32 -9.34 -7.88 10.52
N ARG A 33 -9.62 -8.60 11.59
CA ARG A 33 -8.96 -9.86 11.95
C ARG A 33 -9.17 -10.93 10.88
N ALA A 34 -10.40 -11.13 10.44
CA ALA A 34 -10.71 -12.12 9.39
C ALA A 34 -10.00 -11.79 8.07
N LEU A 35 -9.85 -10.51 7.73
CA LEU A 35 -9.06 -10.06 6.60
C LEU A 35 -7.57 -10.39 6.76
N LEU A 36 -6.99 -10.10 7.93
CA LEU A 36 -5.59 -10.41 8.23
C LEU A 36 -5.30 -11.91 8.24
N GLU A 37 -6.21 -12.74 8.73
CA GLU A 37 -6.07 -14.21 8.70
C GLU A 37 -5.97 -14.71 7.26
N ARG A 38 -6.87 -14.26 6.37
CA ARG A 38 -6.82 -14.63 4.95
C ARG A 38 -5.50 -14.22 4.27
N ILE A 39 -4.93 -13.08 4.65
CA ILE A 39 -3.67 -12.59 4.10
C ILE A 39 -2.48 -13.38 4.66
N VAL A 40 -2.38 -13.47 5.98
CA VAL A 40 -1.20 -13.98 6.70
C VAL A 40 -1.11 -15.51 6.60
N GLN A 41 -2.23 -16.20 6.48
CA GLN A 41 -2.29 -17.66 6.32
C GLN A 41 -2.36 -18.10 4.85
N ALA A 42 -2.33 -17.17 3.89
CA ALA A 42 -2.26 -17.54 2.48
C ALA A 42 -0.99 -18.35 2.20
N ASP A 43 -1.13 -19.45 1.47
CA ASP A 43 0.00 -20.27 1.02
C ASP A 43 0.72 -19.56 -0.13
N ALA A 44 1.52 -18.56 0.23
CA ALA A 44 2.32 -17.77 -0.69
C ALA A 44 3.82 -18.05 -0.43
N PRO A 45 4.44 -18.97 -1.17
CA PRO A 45 5.81 -19.44 -0.89
C PRO A 45 6.88 -18.38 -1.18
N ASN A 46 6.52 -17.29 -1.87
CA ASN A 46 7.42 -16.20 -2.21
C ASN A 46 6.91 -14.87 -1.63
N LEU A 47 7.84 -14.02 -1.20
CA LEU A 47 7.55 -12.74 -0.53
C LEU A 47 6.75 -11.80 -1.43
N PHE A 48 7.01 -11.81 -2.74
CA PHE A 48 6.32 -10.92 -3.69
C PHE A 48 4.84 -11.28 -3.85
N ALA A 49 4.51 -12.56 -3.94
CA ALA A 49 3.15 -13.08 -3.99
C ALA A 49 2.43 -12.82 -2.69
N PHE A 50 3.12 -12.93 -1.55
CA PHE A 50 2.56 -12.56 -0.26
C PHE A 50 2.19 -11.06 -0.21
N ILE A 51 3.09 -10.18 -0.66
CA ILE A 51 2.84 -8.73 -0.70
C ILE A 51 1.73 -8.40 -1.70
N LEU A 52 1.74 -8.99 -2.90
CA LEU A 52 0.72 -8.77 -3.91
C LEU A 52 -0.66 -9.19 -3.41
N ASN A 53 -0.77 -10.41 -2.85
CA ASN A 53 -2.00 -10.90 -2.21
C ASN A 53 -2.47 -9.98 -1.08
N SER A 54 -1.54 -9.45 -0.27
CA SER A 54 -1.86 -8.49 0.79
C SER A 54 -2.48 -7.21 0.21
N ILE A 55 -1.88 -6.63 -0.83
CA ILE A 55 -2.37 -5.42 -1.49
C ILE A 55 -3.74 -5.69 -2.12
N GLU A 56 -3.89 -6.77 -2.87
CA GLU A 56 -5.15 -7.15 -3.54
C GLU A 56 -6.28 -7.40 -2.54
N ALA A 57 -6.00 -8.10 -1.43
CA ALA A 57 -6.98 -8.36 -0.39
C ALA A 57 -7.45 -7.07 0.31
N ILE A 58 -6.54 -6.15 0.61
CA ILE A 58 -6.87 -4.83 1.18
C ILE A 58 -7.66 -3.99 0.16
N CYS A 59 -7.22 -3.92 -1.10
CA CYS A 59 -7.91 -3.21 -2.16
C CYS A 59 -9.33 -3.76 -2.35
N GLY A 60 -9.50 -5.08 -2.41
CA GLY A 60 -10.79 -5.73 -2.51
C GLY A 60 -11.70 -5.42 -1.31
N HIS A 61 -11.15 -5.45 -0.10
CA HIS A 61 -11.90 -5.09 1.12
C HIS A 61 -12.36 -3.63 1.11
N LEU A 62 -11.53 -2.72 0.60
CA LEU A 62 -11.82 -1.29 0.47
C LEU A 62 -12.59 -0.95 -0.82
N GLY A 63 -12.91 -1.91 -1.67
CA GLY A 63 -13.59 -1.68 -2.94
C GLY A 63 -12.76 -0.90 -3.98
N ILE A 64 -11.43 -0.87 -3.83
CA ILE A 64 -10.50 -0.27 -4.80
C ILE A 64 -10.38 -1.21 -6.00
N ARG A 65 -10.79 -0.73 -7.17
CA ARG A 65 -10.85 -1.52 -8.42
C ARG A 65 -9.71 -1.25 -9.40
N SER A 66 -8.75 -0.42 -9.00
CA SER A 66 -7.60 -0.08 -9.85
C SER A 66 -6.85 -1.34 -10.28
N ARG A 67 -6.50 -1.42 -11.56
CA ARG A 67 -5.70 -2.53 -12.09
C ARG A 67 -4.32 -2.53 -11.44
N ILE A 68 -3.93 -3.67 -10.85
CA ILE A 68 -2.60 -3.88 -10.31
C ILE A 68 -1.78 -4.63 -11.35
N VAL A 69 -0.58 -4.12 -11.64
CA VAL A 69 0.37 -4.74 -12.59
C VAL A 69 1.72 -4.84 -11.91
N THR A 70 2.37 -5.99 -12.02
CA THR A 70 3.71 -6.19 -11.47
C THR A 70 4.77 -5.67 -12.44
N SER A 71 5.77 -4.97 -11.92
CA SER A 71 6.84 -4.41 -12.77
C SER A 71 7.62 -5.47 -13.57
N SER A 72 7.71 -6.70 -13.05
CA SER A 72 8.37 -7.83 -13.72
C SER A 72 7.58 -8.42 -14.89
N ALA A 73 6.30 -8.06 -15.04
CA ALA A 73 5.48 -8.48 -16.17
C ALA A 73 5.55 -7.49 -17.36
N LEU A 74 6.23 -6.36 -17.19
CA LEU A 74 6.39 -5.35 -18.23
C LEU A 74 7.74 -5.52 -18.92
N ASP A 75 7.74 -5.38 -20.25
CA ASP A 75 8.94 -5.48 -21.07
C ASP A 75 9.76 -4.17 -21.01
N ILE A 76 10.58 -4.05 -19.97
CA ILE A 76 11.47 -2.90 -19.73
C ILE A 76 12.87 -3.35 -19.36
N ASP A 77 13.86 -2.46 -19.48
CA ASP A 77 15.20 -2.74 -18.96
C ASP A 77 15.21 -2.71 -17.42
N HIS A 78 15.08 -3.89 -16.80
CA HIS A 78 15.07 -4.05 -15.35
C HIS A 78 16.40 -3.69 -14.66
N ARG A 79 17.46 -3.34 -15.39
CA ARG A 79 18.72 -2.83 -14.81
C ARG A 79 18.63 -1.37 -14.40
N GLN A 80 17.68 -0.61 -14.96
CA GLN A 80 17.41 0.77 -14.58
C GLN A 80 16.99 0.86 -13.10
N LYS A 81 17.29 2.00 -12.47
CA LYS A 81 17.04 2.25 -11.04
C LYS A 81 16.46 3.64 -10.83
N GLY A 82 15.85 3.86 -9.66
CA GLY A 82 15.32 5.16 -9.27
C GLY A 82 14.37 5.74 -10.30
N GLN A 83 14.57 7.01 -10.64
CA GLN A 83 13.77 7.73 -11.62
C GLN A 83 13.72 7.06 -13.00
N ASP A 84 14.85 6.60 -13.54
CA ASP A 84 14.89 6.03 -14.89
C ASP A 84 13.99 4.81 -15.01
N LYS A 85 13.96 3.97 -13.97
CA LYS A 85 13.05 2.81 -13.91
C LYS A 85 11.59 3.24 -13.92
N VAL A 86 11.24 4.31 -13.20
CA VAL A 86 9.86 4.84 -13.17
C VAL A 86 9.45 5.34 -14.55
N LEU A 87 10.33 6.08 -15.24
CA LEU A 87 10.05 6.61 -16.56
C LEU A 87 9.83 5.49 -17.58
N ALA A 88 10.66 4.43 -17.56
CA ALA A 88 10.46 3.27 -18.42
C ALA A 88 9.17 2.51 -18.12
N LEU A 89 8.79 2.40 -16.84
CA LEU A 89 7.49 1.83 -16.45
C LEU A 89 6.33 2.65 -17.02
N CYS A 90 6.38 3.98 -16.87
CA CYS A 90 5.37 4.87 -17.42
C CYS A 90 5.23 4.71 -18.95
N GLU A 91 6.35 4.71 -19.67
CA GLU A 91 6.38 4.51 -21.12
C GLU A 91 5.78 3.16 -21.54
N ALA A 92 6.20 2.06 -20.90
CA ALA A 92 5.70 0.72 -21.19
C ALA A 92 4.18 0.56 -20.92
N THR A 93 3.63 1.36 -20.01
CA THR A 93 2.19 1.39 -19.71
C THR A 93 1.40 2.44 -20.48
N GLY A 94 2.06 3.29 -21.26
CA GLY A 94 1.41 4.44 -21.92
C GLY A 94 0.83 5.46 -20.93
N ALA A 95 1.42 5.58 -19.74
CA ALA A 95 0.96 6.52 -18.73
C ALA A 95 1.20 7.96 -19.18
N THR A 96 0.32 8.88 -18.77
CA THR A 96 0.48 10.33 -18.97
C THR A 96 0.74 11.07 -17.66
N CYS A 97 0.55 10.38 -16.52
CA CYS A 97 0.76 10.92 -15.19
C CYS A 97 1.39 9.85 -14.29
N TYR A 98 2.38 10.26 -13.50
CA TYR A 98 2.95 9.47 -12.43
C TYR A 98 2.68 10.15 -11.09
N ILE A 99 2.09 9.39 -10.17
CA ILE A 99 1.76 9.85 -8.81
C ILE A 99 2.59 9.05 -7.82
N ASN A 100 3.35 9.73 -6.96
CA ASN A 100 4.03 9.11 -5.82
C ASN A 100 3.54 9.72 -4.49
N ALA A 101 3.80 9.06 -3.36
CA ALA A 101 3.58 9.66 -2.05
C ALA A 101 4.49 10.89 -1.85
N ILE A 102 4.01 11.87 -1.08
CA ILE A 102 4.71 13.14 -0.82
C ILE A 102 6.14 13.00 -0.28
N GLY A 103 6.44 11.91 0.44
CA GLY A 103 7.81 11.63 0.92
C GLY A 103 8.82 11.35 -0.20
N GLY A 104 8.36 11.12 -1.43
CA GLY A 104 9.19 10.83 -2.58
C GLY A 104 9.58 12.04 -3.44
N THR A 105 9.23 13.27 -3.04
CA THR A 105 9.50 14.47 -3.88
C THR A 105 10.98 14.66 -4.20
N ALA A 106 11.88 14.39 -3.25
CA ALA A 106 13.32 14.50 -3.48
C ALA A 106 13.91 13.42 -4.40
N LEU A 107 13.12 12.40 -4.78
CA LEU A 107 13.59 11.29 -5.61
C LEU A 107 13.49 11.57 -7.11
N TYR A 108 12.73 12.59 -7.50
CA TYR A 108 12.33 12.81 -8.89
C TYR A 108 12.45 14.28 -9.31
N ASP A 109 12.80 14.46 -10.57
CA ASP A 109 12.95 15.74 -11.24
C ASP A 109 11.78 15.98 -12.21
N HIS A 110 11.02 17.06 -11.99
CA HIS A 110 9.87 17.39 -12.83
C HIS A 110 10.26 17.61 -14.30
N ALA A 111 11.43 18.18 -14.59
CA ALA A 111 11.86 18.45 -15.96
C ALA A 111 12.07 17.14 -16.75
N SER A 112 12.64 16.12 -16.10
CA SER A 112 12.85 14.79 -16.68
C SER A 112 11.56 14.06 -17.04
N PHE A 113 10.50 14.23 -16.25
CA PHE A 113 9.16 13.70 -16.56
C PHE A 113 8.49 14.51 -17.68
N ALA A 114 8.51 15.83 -17.57
CA ALA A 114 7.90 16.72 -18.56
C ALA A 114 8.52 16.56 -19.96
N ALA A 115 9.83 16.35 -20.06
CA ALA A 115 10.52 16.08 -21.32
C ALA A 115 10.03 14.81 -22.04
N ARG A 116 9.36 13.91 -21.32
CA ARG A 116 8.73 12.68 -21.86
C ARG A 116 7.20 12.78 -21.93
N GLY A 117 6.64 13.98 -21.80
CA GLY A 117 5.20 14.21 -21.80
C GLY A 117 4.48 13.65 -20.58
N LEU A 118 5.20 13.38 -19.48
CA LEU A 118 4.63 12.86 -18.24
C LEU A 118 4.38 13.99 -17.25
N GLN A 119 3.17 14.03 -16.70
CA GLN A 119 2.88 14.82 -15.51
C GLN A 119 3.42 14.09 -14.27
N LEU A 120 4.20 14.80 -13.46
CA LEU A 120 4.64 14.29 -12.15
C LEU A 120 3.82 14.98 -11.06
N GLN A 121 3.16 14.19 -10.22
CA GLN A 121 2.38 14.66 -9.08
C GLN A 121 2.75 13.89 -7.81
N PHE A 122 2.48 14.51 -6.67
CA PHE A 122 2.68 13.93 -5.37
C PHE A 122 1.40 13.93 -4.56
N LEU A 123 1.03 12.75 -4.06
CA LEU A 123 -0.11 12.56 -3.18
C LEU A 123 0.29 12.90 -1.75
N LYS A 124 -0.28 14.00 -1.25
CA LYS A 124 -0.18 14.43 0.14
C LYS A 124 -1.49 14.12 0.85
N SER A 125 -1.51 13.02 1.60
CA SER A 125 -2.66 12.67 2.42
C SER A 125 -2.92 13.76 3.47
N ARG A 126 -4.20 14.05 3.72
CA ARG A 126 -4.63 14.88 4.86
C ARG A 126 -4.85 13.97 6.07
N PRO A 127 -4.59 14.48 7.29
CA PRO A 127 -4.72 13.66 8.50
C PRO A 127 -6.14 13.14 8.65
N ILE A 128 -6.26 11.89 9.11
CA ILE A 128 -7.49 11.29 9.62
C ILE A 128 -7.28 11.05 11.10
N GLU A 129 -8.14 11.61 11.93
CA GLU A 129 -8.14 11.33 13.37
C GLU A 129 -9.36 10.49 13.73
N TYR A 130 -9.16 9.52 14.61
CA TYR A 130 -10.22 8.63 15.10
C TYR A 130 -9.95 8.22 16.55
N PRO A 131 -11.00 7.99 17.35
CA PRO A 131 -10.85 7.52 18.72
C PRO A 131 -10.13 6.15 18.77
N GLN A 132 -9.12 6.05 19.62
CA GLN A 132 -8.44 4.80 19.98
C GLN A 132 -8.63 4.53 21.47
N PHE A 133 -7.73 3.79 22.13
CA PHE A 133 -7.82 3.41 23.55
C PHE A 133 -7.54 4.55 24.56
N GLY A 134 -7.79 5.80 24.19
CA GLY A 134 -7.63 6.98 25.07
C GLY A 134 -6.22 7.57 25.14
N ALA A 135 -5.25 7.04 24.39
CA ALA A 135 -3.93 7.65 24.22
C ALA A 135 -3.97 8.82 23.22
N PRO A 136 -2.98 9.75 23.26
CA PRO A 136 -2.82 10.74 22.21
C PRO A 136 -2.73 10.09 20.82
N PHE A 137 -3.47 10.64 19.86
CA PHE A 137 -3.52 10.11 18.51
C PHE A 137 -2.15 10.22 17.82
N VAL A 138 -1.73 9.15 17.15
CA VAL A 138 -0.52 9.11 16.35
C VAL A 138 -0.92 8.98 14.87
N PRO A 139 -0.66 9.99 14.02
CA PRO A 139 -1.01 9.93 12.61
C PRO A 139 -0.09 9.01 11.82
N TRP A 140 -0.52 8.62 10.61
CA TRP A 140 0.28 7.88 9.62
C TRP A 140 0.71 6.46 10.03
N LEU A 141 -0.05 5.83 10.92
CA LEU A 141 0.09 4.41 11.23
C LEU A 141 -0.36 3.52 10.05
N SER A 142 -0.18 2.21 10.22
CA SER A 142 -0.55 1.22 9.20
C SER A 142 -2.04 1.25 8.85
N ILE A 143 -2.39 0.79 7.64
CA ILE A 143 -3.80 0.58 7.24
C ILE A 143 -4.54 -0.38 8.18
N ILE A 144 -3.81 -1.28 8.84
CA ILE A 144 -4.38 -2.18 9.85
C ILE A 144 -4.95 -1.36 11.00
N ASP A 145 -4.20 -0.39 11.52
CA ASP A 145 -4.66 0.47 12.61
C ASP A 145 -5.93 1.23 12.22
N VAL A 146 -5.94 1.83 11.03
CA VAL A 146 -7.10 2.54 10.49
C VAL A 146 -8.33 1.63 10.43
N LEU A 147 -8.17 0.41 9.91
CA LEU A 147 -9.26 -0.58 9.80
C LEU A 147 -9.69 -1.17 11.15
N MET A 148 -8.85 -1.14 12.19
CA MET A 148 -9.23 -1.62 13.53
C MET A 148 -10.19 -0.65 14.23
N PHE A 149 -10.09 0.65 13.93
CA PHE A 149 -10.83 1.72 14.61
C PHE A 149 -11.86 2.44 13.74
N ASN A 150 -11.99 2.10 12.46
CA ASN A 150 -12.94 2.75 11.56
C ASN A 150 -13.75 1.73 10.75
N PRO A 151 -15.03 2.03 10.48
CA PRO A 151 -15.81 1.25 9.53
C PRO A 151 -15.26 1.47 8.11
N VAL A 152 -15.41 0.46 7.26
CA VAL A 152 -14.88 0.46 5.88
C VAL A 152 -15.37 1.68 5.10
N GLU A 153 -16.64 2.05 5.26
CA GLU A 153 -17.28 3.17 4.56
C GLU A 153 -16.60 4.50 4.90
N ARG A 154 -16.17 4.68 6.16
CA ARG A 154 -15.43 5.88 6.59
C ARG A 154 -14.04 5.91 5.98
N VAL A 155 -13.36 4.75 5.92
CA VAL A 155 -12.03 4.65 5.29
C VAL A 155 -12.12 4.95 3.80
N GLN A 156 -13.13 4.41 3.11
CA GLN A 156 -13.40 4.68 1.70
C GLN A 156 -13.64 6.17 1.43
N ALA A 157 -14.50 6.82 2.22
CA ALA A 157 -14.76 8.25 2.09
C ALA A 157 -13.47 9.08 2.25
N HIS A 158 -12.61 8.69 3.20
CA HIS A 158 -11.32 9.36 3.41
C HIS A 158 -10.40 9.22 2.18
N LEU A 159 -10.26 8.00 1.64
CA LEU A 159 -9.40 7.72 0.49
C LEU A 159 -9.78 8.52 -0.75
N LEU A 160 -11.06 8.82 -0.97
CA LEU A 160 -11.55 9.51 -2.16
C LEU A 160 -11.43 11.04 -2.08
N HIS A 161 -11.37 11.62 -0.88
CA HIS A 161 -11.57 13.06 -0.70
C HIS A 161 -10.52 13.76 0.16
N HIS A 162 -9.66 13.02 0.87
CA HIS A 162 -8.75 13.60 1.86
C HIS A 162 -7.28 13.51 1.45
N TYR A 163 -6.98 14.04 0.28
CA TYR A 163 -5.61 14.24 -0.18
C TYR A 163 -5.53 15.48 -1.08
N ASP A 164 -4.31 16.00 -1.19
CA ASP A 164 -3.93 16.98 -2.20
C ASP A 164 -3.01 16.30 -3.22
N LEU A 165 -3.18 16.64 -4.49
CA LEU A 165 -2.19 16.34 -5.53
C LEU A 165 -1.42 17.63 -5.80
N VAL A 166 -0.11 17.60 -5.52
CA VAL A 166 0.80 18.72 -5.70
C VAL A 166 1.86 18.43 -6.75
#